data_AF-A0A6N7PKD3-F1
#
_entry.id   AF-A0A6N7PKD3-F1
#
_cell.length_a   1.000
_cell.length_b   1.000
_cell.length_c   1.000
_cell.angle_alpha   90.00
_cell.angle_beta   90.00
_cell.angle_gamma   90.00
#
_symmetry.space_group_name_H-M   'P 1'
#
loop_
_entity.id
_entity.type
_entity.pdbx_description
1 polymer ?
#
loop_
_entity_poly.entity_id
_entity_poly.type
_entity_poly.pdbx_seq_one_letter_code
_entity_poly.pdbx_strand_id
1 'polypeptide(L)'
;MLCTRLLCAVVAATSIAVLGCGGDTNENPPPPPPPPEDPAGLAPPEEAAGSAACEGAGKVMAMSQIFLGDTKRDGTPDPTGAWREFGYDLDGRASTKASVGLCKPRAGGAPASVYPDGDEGRDNSFGKNILPTIISLSSDISVQANEAIANGEFTIMLDMPTLGTASDCNNLSTKLYGGADLGMAPKWDGTDQWPLIPELLNNTMDPTSAKIVFPKSYVVKNTWVSGTKGTVKLALSVSGFTISLDINSAVITVDLDESRNGGENGTIAGVIETEQLITEISKVASAFDESFCDPNSPTLQSILNLIRQASDIMKDGTQNPEAECDGISIGLGFNAKAVQLGPVAEPAMPPPDPCAMP
;
A
#
# COMPACT_ATOMS: atom_id res chain seq x y z
N MET A 1 43.80 -37.40 41.25
CA MET A 1 43.29 -38.43 40.31
C MET A 1 43.03 -37.69 38.99
N LEU A 2 44.05 -37.55 38.13
CA LEU A 2 44.38 -38.41 36.96
C LEU A 2 43.26 -38.35 35.89
N CYS A 3 43.44 -38.01 34.61
CA CYS A 3 44.57 -37.94 33.66
C CYS A 3 44.27 -36.82 32.63
N THR A 4 45.16 -35.89 32.27
CA THR A 4 46.30 -36.01 31.32
C THR A 4 45.91 -36.48 29.91
N ARG A 5 45.94 -35.58 28.90
CA ARG A 5 46.66 -35.78 27.62
C ARG A 5 47.15 -34.46 27.04
N LEU A 6 48.48 -34.34 27.07
CA LEU A 6 49.34 -33.42 26.36
C LEU A 6 49.55 -33.97 24.93
N LEU A 7 49.56 -33.13 23.89
CA LEU A 7 50.34 -33.42 22.69
C LEU A 7 50.91 -32.12 22.11
N CYS A 8 52.22 -31.95 22.29
CA CYS A 8 53.07 -31.09 21.46
C CYS A 8 53.42 -31.83 20.17
N ALA A 9 53.53 -31.11 19.05
CA ALA A 9 54.37 -31.52 17.94
C ALA A 9 55.06 -30.31 17.32
N VAL A 10 56.34 -30.52 17.01
CA VAL A 10 57.40 -29.57 16.68
C VAL A 10 57.62 -29.53 15.16
N VAL A 11 57.86 -28.31 14.66
CA VAL A 11 58.67 -27.85 13.50
C VAL A 11 59.03 -28.85 12.38
N ALA A 12 58.71 -28.46 11.15
CA ALA A 12 59.61 -28.66 10.00
C ALA A 12 59.57 -27.41 9.09
N ALA A 13 60.64 -26.62 9.14
CA ALA A 13 60.93 -25.58 8.17
C ALA A 13 61.40 -26.25 6.87
N THR A 14 60.78 -25.93 5.75
CA THR A 14 61.31 -26.22 4.41
C THR A 14 61.36 -24.91 3.64
N SER A 15 62.58 -24.40 3.51
CA SER A 15 62.92 -23.29 2.64
C SER A 15 62.87 -23.77 1.19
N ILE A 16 61.90 -23.29 0.41
CA ILE A 16 61.96 -23.33 -1.05
C ILE A 16 62.25 -21.91 -1.50
N ALA A 17 63.47 -21.69 -1.98
CA ALA A 17 63.84 -20.52 -2.74
C ALA A 17 63.20 -20.63 -4.13
N VAL A 18 62.21 -19.78 -4.42
CA VAL A 18 61.76 -19.54 -5.80
C VAL A 18 62.36 -18.23 -6.24
N LEU A 19 63.18 -18.33 -7.29
CA LEU A 19 63.77 -17.23 -8.05
C LEU A 19 62.68 -16.31 -8.60
N GLY A 20 62.87 -15.01 -8.40
CA GLY A 20 62.03 -13.97 -8.96
C GLY A 20 62.25 -13.76 -10.46
N CYS A 21 61.13 -13.58 -11.16
CA CYS A 21 60.92 -12.64 -12.26
C CYS A 21 59.64 -11.89 -11.84
N GLY A 22 59.62 -10.60 -11.54
CA GLY A 22 60.19 -9.51 -12.30
C GLY A 22 59.17 -9.01 -13.33
N GLY A 23 58.04 -8.49 -12.86
CA GLY A 23 56.98 -7.91 -13.68
C GLY A 23 55.95 -7.21 -12.79
N ASP A 24 56.20 -5.94 -12.46
CA ASP A 24 55.27 -5.07 -11.74
C ASP A 24 54.09 -4.72 -12.65
N THR A 25 53.11 -5.62 -12.77
CA THR A 25 51.76 -5.24 -13.14
C THR A 25 50.97 -5.10 -11.86
N ASN A 26 50.90 -3.87 -11.33
CA ASN A 26 49.89 -3.44 -10.36
C ASN A 26 48.51 -3.52 -11.03
N GLU A 27 48.04 -4.71 -11.35
CA GLU A 27 46.64 -4.96 -11.64
C GLU A 27 45.95 -5.08 -10.29
N ASN A 28 45.30 -3.98 -9.89
CA ASN A 28 44.32 -4.04 -8.82
C ASN A 28 43.39 -5.21 -9.12
N PRO A 29 43.13 -6.12 -8.15
CA PRO A 29 42.15 -7.17 -8.35
C PRO A 29 40.85 -6.52 -8.85
N PRO A 30 40.18 -7.12 -9.84
CA PRO A 30 38.93 -6.58 -10.35
C PRO A 30 37.99 -6.33 -9.15
N PRO A 31 37.30 -5.18 -9.13
CA PRO A 31 36.37 -4.90 -8.04
C PRO A 31 35.44 -6.09 -7.88
N PRO A 32 35.12 -6.49 -6.63
CA PRO A 32 34.17 -7.57 -6.41
C PRO A 32 32.90 -7.29 -7.20
N PRO A 33 32.27 -8.32 -7.80
CA PRO A 33 31.02 -8.14 -8.50
C PRO A 33 30.03 -7.42 -7.56
N PRO A 34 29.19 -6.52 -8.10
CA PRO A 34 28.16 -5.90 -7.29
C PRO A 34 27.33 -7.00 -6.61
N PRO A 35 26.81 -6.74 -5.40
CA PRO A 35 25.91 -7.67 -4.73
C PRO A 35 24.82 -8.09 -5.71
N PRO A 36 24.42 -9.38 -5.73
CA PRO A 36 23.29 -9.81 -6.55
C PRO A 36 22.09 -8.96 -6.16
N GLU A 37 21.41 -8.38 -7.16
CA GLU A 37 20.16 -7.67 -6.93
C GLU A 37 19.11 -8.64 -6.38
N ASP A 38 18.27 -8.15 -5.47
CA ASP A 38 17.15 -8.92 -4.96
C ASP A 38 16.22 -9.31 -6.12
N PRO A 39 15.65 -10.53 -6.11
CA PRO A 39 14.73 -10.95 -7.15
C PRO A 39 13.45 -10.12 -7.10
N ALA A 40 12.74 -10.00 -8.23
CA ALA A 40 11.41 -9.40 -8.23
C ALA A 40 10.43 -10.23 -7.38
N GLY A 41 9.56 -9.53 -6.68
CA GLY A 41 8.43 -10.07 -5.93
C GLY A 41 7.16 -10.19 -6.79
N LEU A 42 6.02 -10.19 -6.12
CA LEU A 42 4.73 -10.37 -6.77
C LEU A 42 4.28 -9.10 -7.49
N ALA A 43 4.09 -9.20 -8.80
CA ALA A 43 3.46 -8.17 -9.61
C ALA A 43 1.93 -8.39 -9.75
N PRO A 44 1.17 -7.34 -10.07
CA PRO A 44 -0.21 -7.50 -10.57
C PRO A 44 -0.26 -8.44 -11.77
N PRO A 45 -1.35 -9.22 -11.97
CA PRO A 45 -1.48 -10.11 -13.12
C PRO A 45 -1.31 -9.35 -14.43
N GLU A 46 -0.48 -9.84 -15.35
CA GLU A 46 -0.27 -9.21 -16.65
C GLU A 46 -1.49 -9.34 -17.57
N GLU A 47 -1.67 -8.35 -18.44
CA GLU A 47 -2.69 -8.39 -19.49
C GLU A 47 -2.50 -9.62 -20.39
N ALA A 48 -3.58 -10.37 -20.64
CA ALA A 48 -3.52 -11.53 -21.52
C ALA A 48 -3.27 -11.10 -22.98
N ALA A 49 -2.20 -11.63 -23.57
CA ALA A 49 -1.83 -11.33 -24.96
C ALA A 49 -2.96 -11.69 -25.94
N GLY A 50 -3.28 -10.74 -26.83
CA GLY A 50 -4.30 -10.94 -27.86
C GLY A 50 -5.75 -10.87 -27.35
N SER A 51 -5.97 -10.40 -26.12
CA SER A 51 -7.32 -10.17 -25.60
C SER A 51 -8.10 -9.19 -26.49
N ALA A 52 -9.38 -9.49 -26.69
CA ALA A 52 -10.31 -8.56 -27.31
C ALA A 52 -10.67 -7.43 -26.34
N ALA A 53 -11.17 -6.32 -26.86
CA ALA A 53 -11.67 -5.24 -26.02
C ALA A 53 -12.85 -5.72 -25.16
N CYS A 54 -12.97 -5.19 -23.94
CA CYS A 54 -14.12 -5.47 -23.09
C CYS A 54 -15.39 -4.90 -23.73
N GLU A 55 -16.38 -5.75 -23.94
CA GLU A 55 -17.67 -5.42 -24.53
C GLU A 55 -18.80 -6.03 -23.69
N GLY A 56 -19.86 -5.25 -23.47
CA GLY A 56 -21.06 -5.70 -22.78
C GLY A 56 -21.62 -4.66 -21.81
N ALA A 57 -22.56 -5.10 -20.98
CA ALA A 57 -23.14 -4.24 -19.96
C ALA A 57 -22.08 -3.84 -18.92
N GLY A 58 -22.09 -2.56 -18.55
CA GLY A 58 -21.22 -2.03 -17.52
C GLY A 58 -21.66 -2.40 -16.11
N LYS A 59 -20.73 -2.23 -15.16
CA LYS A 59 -20.97 -2.42 -13.73
C LYS A 59 -20.27 -1.34 -12.94
N VAL A 60 -20.91 -0.92 -11.86
CA VAL A 60 -20.30 -0.11 -10.82
C VAL A 60 -20.15 -1.01 -9.60
N MET A 61 -18.94 -1.09 -9.04
CA MET A 61 -18.68 -1.86 -7.84
C MET A 61 -18.19 -0.93 -6.73
N ALA A 62 -18.81 -1.02 -5.57
CA ALA A 62 -18.38 -0.35 -4.35
C ALA A 62 -17.59 -1.30 -3.47
N MET A 63 -16.60 -0.80 -2.74
CA MET A 63 -15.95 -1.54 -1.67
C MET A 63 -16.96 -1.80 -0.55
N SER A 64 -17.21 -3.07 -0.24
CA SER A 64 -18.11 -3.50 0.83
C SER A 64 -17.36 -3.86 2.11
N GLN A 65 -16.04 -4.01 2.04
CA GLN A 65 -15.17 -4.31 3.17
C GLN A 65 -13.74 -3.87 2.82
N ILE A 66 -12.98 -3.43 3.82
CA ILE A 66 -11.57 -3.06 3.72
C ILE A 66 -10.73 -3.78 4.79
N PHE A 67 -9.51 -4.17 4.43
CA PHE A 67 -8.55 -4.84 5.31
C PHE A 67 -7.28 -3.99 5.35
N LEU A 68 -6.95 -3.45 6.53
CA LEU A 68 -5.82 -2.52 6.69
C LEU A 68 -4.46 -3.22 6.87
N GLY A 69 -4.46 -4.52 7.18
CA GLY A 69 -3.25 -5.30 7.46
C GLY A 69 -3.18 -5.88 8.88
N ASP A 70 -4.25 -5.75 9.66
CA ASP A 70 -4.41 -6.32 11.01
C ASP A 70 -5.38 -7.50 11.07
N THR A 71 -6.03 -7.78 9.95
CA THR A 71 -6.91 -8.92 9.71
C THR A 71 -6.55 -9.53 8.37
N LYS A 72 -6.63 -10.86 8.29
CA LYS A 72 -6.48 -11.59 7.03
C LYS A 72 -7.67 -11.31 6.11
N ARG A 73 -7.56 -11.74 4.83
CA ARG A 73 -8.63 -11.57 3.83
C ARG A 73 -9.97 -12.22 4.22
N ASP A 74 -9.95 -13.21 5.11
CA ASP A 74 -11.16 -13.85 5.65
C ASP A 74 -11.73 -13.13 6.89
N GLY A 75 -11.13 -12.02 7.30
CA GLY A 75 -11.51 -11.26 8.50
C GLY A 75 -10.89 -11.77 9.81
N THR A 76 -10.10 -12.85 9.78
CA THR A 76 -9.43 -13.37 10.98
C THR A 76 -8.41 -12.36 11.50
N PRO A 77 -8.46 -11.95 12.79
CA PRO A 77 -7.46 -11.05 13.36
C PRO A 77 -6.04 -11.64 13.33
N ASP A 78 -5.10 -10.87 12.80
CA ASP A 78 -3.66 -11.13 12.84
C ASP A 78 -2.90 -9.80 12.81
N PRO A 79 -2.87 -9.06 13.94
CA PRO A 79 -2.34 -7.69 14.02
C PRO A 79 -0.82 -7.59 13.78
N THR A 80 -0.13 -8.72 13.61
CA THR A 80 1.33 -8.76 13.43
C THR A 80 1.76 -9.36 12.10
N GLY A 81 0.90 -10.16 11.46
CA GLY A 81 1.21 -10.94 10.28
C GLY A 81 0.37 -10.60 9.04
N ALA A 82 -0.89 -10.16 9.20
CA ALA A 82 -1.80 -10.03 8.06
C ALA A 82 -1.32 -9.05 6.99
N TRP A 83 -0.63 -7.97 7.36
CA TRP A 83 -0.08 -6.99 6.42
C TRP A 83 0.76 -7.62 5.30
N ARG A 84 1.38 -8.78 5.55
CA ARG A 84 2.22 -9.51 4.60
C ARG A 84 1.47 -10.00 3.37
N GLU A 85 0.15 -10.17 3.45
CA GLU A 85 -0.71 -10.71 2.39
C GLU A 85 -1.26 -9.60 1.45
N PHE A 86 -0.97 -8.33 1.73
CA PHE A 86 -1.50 -7.18 1.01
C PHE A 86 -0.38 -6.38 0.34
N GLY A 87 -0.66 -5.88 -0.86
CA GLY A 87 0.31 -5.13 -1.66
C GLY A 87 0.83 -5.93 -2.85
N TYR A 88 1.78 -5.31 -3.55
CA TYR A 88 2.54 -5.86 -4.67
C TYR A 88 4.00 -5.40 -4.52
N ASP A 89 4.89 -6.00 -5.29
CA ASP A 89 6.23 -5.48 -5.54
C ASP A 89 6.12 -4.21 -6.41
N LEU A 90 6.48 -3.07 -5.84
CA LEU A 90 6.40 -1.74 -6.42
C LEU A 90 7.72 -1.29 -7.05
N ASP A 91 8.86 -1.79 -6.53
CA ASP A 91 10.21 -1.38 -6.94
C ASP A 91 11.00 -2.46 -7.71
N GLY A 92 10.43 -3.65 -7.87
CA GLY A 92 11.03 -4.79 -8.54
C GLY A 92 11.96 -5.62 -7.66
N ARG A 93 11.89 -5.50 -6.32
CA ARG A 93 12.86 -6.09 -5.38
C ARG A 93 12.16 -6.66 -4.14
N ALA A 94 12.07 -7.98 -4.09
CA ALA A 94 11.69 -8.74 -2.89
C ALA A 94 12.78 -8.65 -1.81
N SER A 95 12.71 -7.59 -1.03
CA SER A 95 13.72 -7.12 -0.10
C SER A 95 13.69 -7.86 1.24
N THR A 96 14.87 -7.99 1.85
CA THR A 96 15.10 -8.66 3.13
C THR A 96 15.90 -7.76 4.07
N LYS A 97 16.05 -8.18 5.32
CA LYS A 97 16.90 -7.45 6.30
C LYS A 97 18.36 -7.31 5.89
N ALA A 98 18.83 -8.11 4.94
CA ALA A 98 20.21 -8.14 4.45
C ALA A 98 20.36 -7.46 3.09
N SER A 99 19.26 -6.98 2.50
CA SER A 99 19.25 -6.30 1.22
C SER A 99 20.10 -5.04 1.23
N VAL A 100 20.66 -4.74 0.08
CA VAL A 100 21.55 -3.61 -0.17
C VAL A 100 21.16 -2.94 -1.48
N GLY A 101 21.58 -1.70 -1.70
CA GLY A 101 21.22 -0.97 -2.92
C GLY A 101 19.81 -0.34 -2.89
N LEU A 102 19.11 -0.44 -1.76
CA LEU A 102 17.85 0.26 -1.48
C LEU A 102 18.15 1.67 -0.96
N CYS A 103 17.15 2.55 -0.99
CA CYS A 103 17.24 3.88 -0.37
C CYS A 103 17.53 3.79 1.12
N LYS A 104 18.11 4.87 1.66
CA LYS A 104 18.52 4.93 3.06
C LYS A 104 17.29 5.18 3.93
N PRO A 105 17.02 4.36 4.96
CA PRO A 105 15.94 4.64 5.90
C PRO A 105 16.13 6.00 6.56
N ARG A 106 15.01 6.71 6.79
CA ARG A 106 15.01 8.05 7.37
C ARG A 106 14.94 8.02 8.89
N ALA A 107 15.28 9.16 9.50
CA ALA A 107 15.12 9.41 10.94
C ALA A 107 15.73 8.32 11.85
N GLY A 108 16.83 7.70 11.43
CA GLY A 108 17.51 6.64 12.18
C GLY A 108 16.85 5.25 12.07
N GLY A 109 15.93 5.06 11.12
CA GLY A 109 15.32 3.76 10.83
C GLY A 109 16.36 2.68 10.56
N ALA A 110 16.16 1.48 11.10
CA ALA A 110 17.07 0.38 10.89
C ALA A 110 16.70 -0.38 9.59
N PRO A 111 17.65 -0.60 8.66
CA PRO A 111 17.44 -1.43 7.47
C PRO A 111 16.74 -2.76 7.76
N ALA A 112 17.16 -3.44 8.83
CA ALA A 112 16.61 -4.73 9.24
C ALA A 112 15.12 -4.68 9.66
N SER A 113 14.61 -3.51 10.00
CA SER A 113 13.20 -3.30 10.34
C SER A 113 12.39 -2.82 9.13
N VAL A 114 12.98 -1.98 8.28
CA VAL A 114 12.27 -1.32 7.17
C VAL A 114 12.23 -2.22 5.93
N TYR A 115 13.38 -2.69 5.47
CA TYR A 115 13.53 -3.41 4.18
C TYR A 115 12.82 -4.74 4.04
N PRO A 116 12.56 -5.55 5.10
CA PRO A 116 11.93 -6.84 4.86
C PRO A 116 10.49 -6.72 4.35
N ASP A 117 10.23 -7.30 3.19
CA ASP A 117 8.90 -7.28 2.58
C ASP A 117 7.93 -8.27 3.23
N GLY A 118 6.69 -8.18 2.75
CA GLY A 118 5.64 -9.17 2.98
C GLY A 118 5.90 -10.48 2.24
N ASP A 119 4.88 -11.34 2.25
CA ASP A 119 4.95 -12.63 1.57
C ASP A 119 5.01 -12.39 0.05
N GLU A 120 5.84 -13.19 -0.65
CA GLU A 120 6.09 -13.05 -2.09
C GLU A 120 6.72 -11.69 -2.49
N GLY A 121 7.38 -10.98 -1.57
CA GLY A 121 8.05 -9.70 -1.87
C GLY A 121 7.08 -8.54 -2.05
N ARG A 122 5.99 -8.51 -1.27
CA ARG A 122 5.01 -7.41 -1.30
C ARG A 122 5.49 -6.24 -0.45
N ASP A 123 5.46 -5.05 -1.05
CA ASP A 123 5.76 -3.81 -0.34
C ASP A 123 4.53 -3.35 0.46
N ASN A 124 4.65 -3.32 1.79
CA ASN A 124 3.60 -2.82 2.68
C ASN A 124 4.16 -2.34 4.03
N SER A 125 5.08 -1.38 3.98
CA SER A 125 5.65 -0.75 5.17
C SER A 125 4.59 -0.04 6.01
N PHE A 126 3.52 0.49 5.40
CA PHE A 126 2.38 1.04 6.15
C PHE A 126 1.78 0.01 7.12
N GLY A 127 1.39 -1.17 6.61
CA GLY A 127 0.80 -2.23 7.44
C GLY A 127 1.79 -2.80 8.47
N LYS A 128 3.08 -2.84 8.14
CA LYS A 128 4.12 -3.37 9.02
C LYS A 128 4.56 -2.41 10.13
N ASN A 129 4.84 -1.15 9.77
CA ASN A 129 5.57 -0.20 10.60
C ASN A 129 4.70 0.95 11.13
N ILE A 130 3.54 1.24 10.52
CA ILE A 130 2.67 2.36 10.92
C ILE A 130 1.39 1.87 11.58
N LEU A 131 0.71 0.90 10.96
CA LEU A 131 -0.56 0.37 11.45
C LEU A 131 -0.50 -0.10 12.91
N PRO A 132 0.56 -0.78 13.42
CA PRO A 132 0.61 -1.17 14.83
C PRO A 132 0.56 0.02 15.80
N THR A 133 1.14 1.17 15.42
CA THR A 133 1.05 2.40 16.21
C THR A 133 -0.37 2.96 16.19
N ILE A 134 -1.03 2.96 15.03
CA ILE A 134 -2.43 3.41 14.92
C ILE A 134 -3.35 2.51 15.77
N ILE A 135 -3.17 1.19 15.72
CA ILE A 135 -3.94 0.22 16.51
C ILE A 135 -3.70 0.41 18.01
N SER A 136 -2.47 0.79 18.42
CA SER A 136 -2.19 1.07 19.83
C SER A 136 -2.94 2.31 20.37
N LEU A 137 -3.32 3.23 19.48
CA LEU A 137 -4.11 4.42 19.80
C LEU A 137 -5.63 4.14 19.68
N SER A 138 -6.03 3.32 18.71
CA SER A 138 -7.42 2.92 18.47
C SER A 138 -7.45 1.46 18.01
N SER A 139 -7.72 0.54 18.95
CA SER A 139 -7.65 -0.91 18.72
C SER A 139 -8.66 -1.42 17.69
N ASP A 140 -9.71 -0.65 17.45
CA ASP A 140 -10.87 -1.07 16.67
C ASP A 140 -10.94 -0.34 15.32
N ILE A 141 -9.86 0.28 14.85
CA ILE A 141 -9.83 1.07 13.62
C ILE A 141 -10.38 0.32 12.40
N SER A 142 -9.95 -0.92 12.19
CA SER A 142 -10.42 -1.74 11.07
C SER A 142 -11.88 -2.16 11.25
N VAL A 143 -12.35 -2.35 12.48
CA VAL A 143 -13.75 -2.62 12.77
C VAL A 143 -14.59 -1.39 12.44
N GLN A 144 -14.21 -0.22 12.94
CA GLN A 144 -14.91 1.05 12.70
C GLN A 144 -14.97 1.41 11.20
N ALA A 145 -13.86 1.22 10.46
CA ALA A 145 -13.85 1.46 9.02
C ALA A 145 -14.86 0.54 8.28
N ASN A 146 -14.95 -0.72 8.67
CA ASN A 146 -15.89 -1.66 8.08
C ASN A 146 -17.33 -1.44 8.54
N GLU A 147 -17.55 -1.03 9.79
CA GLU A 147 -18.88 -0.63 10.27
C GLU A 147 -19.40 0.61 9.54
N ALA A 148 -18.54 1.61 9.29
CA ALA A 148 -18.90 2.79 8.52
C ALA A 148 -19.29 2.42 7.07
N ILE A 149 -18.56 1.51 6.41
CA ILE A 149 -18.95 0.98 5.09
C ILE A 149 -20.29 0.21 5.18
N ALA A 150 -20.45 -0.64 6.20
CA ALA A 150 -21.66 -1.43 6.39
C ALA A 150 -22.90 -0.58 6.72
N ASN A 151 -22.71 0.59 7.31
CA ASN A 151 -23.75 1.58 7.59
C ASN A 151 -24.01 2.54 6.42
N GLY A 152 -23.20 2.47 5.35
CA GLY A 152 -23.35 3.31 4.17
C GLY A 152 -22.71 4.69 4.27
N GLU A 153 -21.86 4.93 5.27
CA GLU A 153 -21.28 6.26 5.51
C GLU A 153 -20.29 6.69 4.42
N PHE A 154 -19.54 5.74 3.86
CA PHE A 154 -18.66 5.97 2.72
C PHE A 154 -18.35 4.67 1.97
N THR A 155 -17.85 4.81 0.73
CA THR A 155 -17.20 3.72 -0.02
C THR A 155 -16.30 4.28 -1.12
N ILE A 156 -15.52 3.42 -1.78
CA ILE A 156 -14.86 3.72 -3.06
C ILE A 156 -15.55 2.90 -4.14
N MET A 157 -15.84 3.53 -5.28
CA MET A 157 -16.54 2.90 -6.40
C MET A 157 -15.67 2.85 -7.66
N LEU A 158 -15.74 1.72 -8.36
CA LEU A 158 -15.16 1.49 -9.68
C LEU A 158 -16.29 1.37 -10.71
N ASP A 159 -16.39 2.35 -11.61
CA ASP A 159 -17.32 2.35 -12.74
C ASP A 159 -16.64 1.78 -13.99
N MET A 160 -17.11 0.62 -14.43
CA MET A 160 -16.59 -0.16 -15.55
C MET A 160 -17.68 -0.28 -16.62
N PRO A 161 -17.83 0.71 -17.51
CA PRO A 161 -19.01 0.86 -18.38
C PRO A 161 -19.16 -0.22 -19.45
N THR A 162 -18.08 -0.93 -19.80
CA THR A 162 -18.10 -1.98 -20.84
C THR A 162 -17.54 -3.31 -20.34
N LEU A 163 -17.63 -3.57 -19.03
CA LEU A 163 -17.02 -4.74 -18.39
C LEU A 163 -17.39 -6.07 -19.07
N GLY A 164 -18.68 -6.27 -19.37
CA GLY A 164 -19.16 -7.53 -19.94
C GLY A 164 -18.91 -8.73 -19.03
N THR A 165 -18.89 -9.93 -19.60
CA THR A 165 -18.70 -11.20 -18.86
C THR A 165 -17.49 -12.01 -19.30
N ALA A 166 -16.68 -11.48 -20.22
CA ALA A 166 -15.46 -12.16 -20.67
C ALA A 166 -14.48 -12.32 -19.50
N SER A 167 -13.86 -13.50 -19.38
CA SER A 167 -12.83 -13.77 -18.38
C SER A 167 -11.53 -13.03 -18.67
N ASP A 168 -11.30 -12.72 -19.94
CA ASP A 168 -10.13 -12.03 -20.46
C ASP A 168 -10.60 -10.98 -21.47
N CYS A 169 -10.32 -9.70 -21.20
CA CYS A 169 -10.59 -8.60 -22.11
C CYS A 169 -9.73 -7.39 -21.73
N ASN A 170 -9.51 -6.46 -22.66
CA ASN A 170 -8.67 -5.28 -22.44
C ASN A 170 -9.35 -3.97 -22.85
N ASN A 171 -8.58 -2.89 -22.81
CA ASN A 171 -9.00 -1.56 -23.27
C ASN A 171 -10.29 -1.06 -22.60
N LEU A 172 -10.46 -1.41 -21.32
CA LEU A 172 -11.56 -0.94 -20.47
C LEU A 172 -11.16 0.40 -19.83
N SER A 173 -11.98 1.43 -20.03
CA SER A 173 -11.82 2.69 -19.32
C SER A 173 -12.60 2.63 -18.01
N THR A 174 -11.92 2.50 -16.89
CA THR A 174 -12.55 2.50 -15.56
C THR A 174 -12.42 3.85 -14.89
N LYS A 175 -13.47 4.31 -14.20
CA LYS A 175 -13.43 5.53 -13.39
C LYS A 175 -13.53 5.18 -11.92
N LEU A 176 -12.81 5.91 -11.08
CA LEU A 176 -12.92 5.79 -9.63
C LEU A 176 -13.66 6.98 -9.05
N TYR A 177 -14.64 6.70 -8.20
CA TYR A 177 -15.41 7.67 -7.44
C TYR A 177 -15.31 7.38 -5.95
N GLY A 178 -15.50 8.41 -5.12
CA GLY A 178 -15.83 8.23 -3.71
C GLY A 178 -17.33 8.28 -3.53
N GLY A 179 -17.87 7.36 -2.74
CA GLY A 179 -19.25 7.36 -2.29
C GLY A 179 -19.37 8.12 -0.96
N ALA A 180 -20.23 9.14 -0.92
CA ALA A 180 -20.57 9.90 0.28
C ALA A 180 -21.62 9.16 1.13
N ASP A 181 -22.08 9.73 2.24
CA ASP A 181 -23.10 9.10 3.09
C ASP A 181 -24.38 8.74 2.29
N LEU A 182 -24.71 7.44 2.27
CA LEU A 182 -25.91 6.88 1.64
C LEU A 182 -27.18 7.20 2.45
N GLY A 183 -27.03 7.59 3.72
CA GLY A 183 -28.10 7.87 4.68
C GLY A 183 -28.78 6.62 5.24
N MET A 184 -28.31 5.44 4.85
CA MET A 184 -28.80 4.14 5.31
C MET A 184 -27.79 3.04 4.99
N ALA A 185 -27.91 1.92 5.71
CA ALA A 185 -27.16 0.72 5.40
C ALA A 185 -27.47 0.23 3.97
N PRO A 186 -26.45 -0.02 3.12
CA PRO A 186 -26.62 -0.56 1.78
C PRO A 186 -27.21 -1.97 1.80
N LYS A 187 -27.97 -2.29 0.76
CA LYS A 187 -28.57 -3.62 0.58
C LYS A 187 -27.60 -4.62 -0.05
N TRP A 188 -26.62 -4.11 -0.80
CA TRP A 188 -25.65 -4.89 -1.57
C TRP A 188 -26.28 -5.82 -2.61
N ASP A 189 -27.42 -5.40 -3.19
CA ASP A 189 -28.18 -6.14 -4.20
C ASP A 189 -28.02 -5.57 -5.63
N GLY A 190 -27.11 -4.61 -5.82
CA GLY A 190 -26.92 -3.90 -7.08
C GLY A 190 -27.86 -2.71 -7.32
N THR A 191 -28.75 -2.40 -6.37
CA THR A 191 -29.70 -1.29 -6.50
C THR A 191 -29.35 -0.05 -5.68
N ASP A 192 -28.36 -0.16 -4.80
CA ASP A 192 -27.90 0.98 -3.98
C ASP A 192 -27.34 2.09 -4.88
N GLN A 193 -27.92 3.29 -4.82
CA GLN A 193 -27.48 4.46 -5.57
C GLN A 193 -26.63 5.35 -4.67
N TRP A 194 -25.31 5.23 -4.80
CA TRP A 194 -24.40 5.90 -3.88
C TRP A 194 -24.12 7.34 -4.31
N PRO A 195 -24.38 8.36 -3.46
CA PRO A 195 -24.05 9.74 -3.78
C PRO A 195 -22.54 9.93 -4.00
N LEU A 196 -22.16 10.78 -4.93
CA LEU A 196 -20.75 10.98 -5.29
C LEU A 196 -20.12 12.11 -4.48
N ILE A 197 -18.92 11.88 -3.96
CA ILE A 197 -18.11 12.90 -3.30
C ILE A 197 -17.64 13.93 -4.35
N PRO A 198 -18.05 15.22 -4.26
CA PRO A 198 -17.72 16.22 -5.27
C PRO A 198 -16.22 16.51 -5.37
N GLU A 199 -15.46 16.33 -4.29
CA GLU A 199 -14.01 16.55 -4.22
C GLU A 199 -13.21 15.59 -5.14
N LEU A 200 -13.82 14.48 -5.57
CA LEU A 200 -13.23 13.53 -6.51
C LEU A 200 -13.71 13.73 -7.97
N LEU A 201 -14.40 14.84 -8.25
CA LEU A 201 -14.89 15.22 -9.58
C LEU A 201 -14.16 16.45 -10.13
N ASN A 202 -13.80 16.45 -11.42
CA ASN A 202 -13.22 17.61 -12.10
C ASN A 202 -14.22 18.78 -12.15
N ASN A 203 -15.52 18.46 -12.25
CA ASN A 203 -16.61 19.39 -12.10
C ASN A 203 -17.51 18.87 -10.96
N THR A 204 -17.58 19.63 -9.87
CA THR A 204 -18.28 19.26 -8.62
C THR A 204 -19.80 19.13 -8.78
N MET A 205 -20.35 19.32 -9.98
CA MET A 205 -21.77 19.13 -10.29
C MET A 205 -22.02 18.08 -11.38
N ASP A 206 -20.96 17.53 -12.00
CA ASP A 206 -21.05 16.57 -13.10
C ASP A 206 -20.64 15.17 -12.64
N PRO A 207 -21.59 14.24 -12.47
CA PRO A 207 -21.31 12.88 -11.97
C PRO A 207 -20.48 12.04 -12.94
N THR A 208 -20.24 12.50 -14.17
CA THR A 208 -19.42 11.78 -15.15
C THR A 208 -17.95 12.22 -15.13
N SER A 209 -17.62 13.26 -14.36
CA SER A 209 -16.35 13.98 -14.45
C SER A 209 -15.26 13.50 -13.48
N ALA A 210 -15.25 12.19 -13.14
CA ALA A 210 -14.25 11.60 -12.24
C ALA A 210 -12.83 12.12 -12.48
N LYS A 211 -12.12 12.51 -11.41
CA LYS A 211 -10.72 12.92 -11.48
C LYS A 211 -9.80 11.75 -11.81
N ILE A 212 -10.14 10.56 -11.33
CA ILE A 212 -9.32 9.36 -11.44
C ILE A 212 -9.91 8.48 -12.52
N VAL A 213 -9.16 8.31 -13.61
CA VAL A 213 -9.52 7.48 -14.76
C VAL A 213 -8.37 6.54 -15.05
N PHE A 214 -8.71 5.26 -15.19
CA PHE A 214 -7.82 4.21 -15.63
C PHE A 214 -8.16 3.88 -17.09
N PRO A 215 -7.52 4.52 -18.09
CA PRO A 215 -7.93 4.41 -19.48
C PRO A 215 -7.62 3.06 -20.14
N LYS A 216 -6.80 2.22 -19.48
CA LYS A 216 -6.33 0.93 -20.02
C LYS A 216 -6.43 -0.18 -18.98
N SER A 217 -7.53 -0.22 -18.25
CA SER A 217 -7.83 -1.37 -17.41
C SER A 217 -8.13 -2.59 -18.27
N TYR A 218 -8.01 -3.76 -17.65
CA TYR A 218 -8.27 -5.04 -18.29
C TYR A 218 -8.80 -6.05 -17.28
N VAL A 219 -9.35 -7.14 -17.79
CA VAL A 219 -9.69 -8.33 -17.03
C VAL A 219 -8.83 -9.46 -17.56
N VAL A 220 -8.22 -10.23 -16.66
CA VAL A 220 -7.46 -11.44 -16.99
C VAL A 220 -7.82 -12.52 -15.98
N LYS A 221 -8.25 -13.69 -16.45
CA LYS A 221 -8.72 -14.81 -15.60
C LYS A 221 -9.72 -14.37 -14.53
N ASN A 222 -10.66 -13.49 -14.89
CA ASN A 222 -11.63 -12.84 -14.00
C ASN A 222 -11.06 -11.85 -12.97
N THR A 223 -9.76 -11.57 -12.95
CA THR A 223 -9.21 -10.47 -12.15
C THR A 223 -9.26 -9.19 -12.96
N TRP A 224 -9.99 -8.18 -12.48
CA TRP A 224 -9.86 -6.83 -13.02
C TRP A 224 -8.58 -6.19 -12.50
N VAL A 225 -7.87 -5.48 -13.36
CA VAL A 225 -6.65 -4.75 -13.06
C VAL A 225 -6.77 -3.34 -13.60
N SER A 226 -6.43 -2.34 -12.79
CA SER A 226 -6.50 -0.92 -13.18
C SER A 226 -5.61 -0.61 -14.40
N GLY A 227 -4.51 -1.35 -14.58
CA GLY A 227 -3.60 -1.29 -15.71
C GLY A 227 -2.67 -0.08 -15.67
N THR A 228 -3.22 1.13 -15.69
CA THR A 228 -2.44 2.36 -15.48
C THR A 228 -2.30 2.68 -13.99
N LYS A 229 -1.10 3.10 -13.58
CA LYS A 229 -0.85 3.68 -12.25
C LYS A 229 -1.47 5.08 -12.16
N GLY A 230 -2.04 5.44 -11.02
CA GLY A 230 -2.61 6.77 -10.75
C GLY A 230 -2.57 7.13 -9.26
N THR A 231 -2.98 8.35 -8.89
CA THR A 231 -3.10 8.70 -7.46
C THR A 231 -4.53 8.42 -7.00
N VAL A 232 -4.66 7.58 -5.98
CA VAL A 232 -5.94 7.24 -5.33
C VAL A 232 -5.99 7.94 -3.97
N LYS A 233 -7.04 8.71 -3.75
CA LYS A 233 -7.30 9.38 -2.46
C LYS A 233 -8.28 8.53 -1.67
N LEU A 234 -7.83 7.95 -0.57
CA LEU A 234 -8.67 7.17 0.34
C LEU A 234 -8.87 7.97 1.63
N ALA A 235 -10.12 8.26 1.95
CA ALA A 235 -10.50 8.89 3.21
C ALA A 235 -10.95 7.79 4.18
N LEU A 236 -10.21 7.58 5.27
CA LEU A 236 -10.54 6.64 6.33
C LEU A 236 -11.14 7.40 7.51
N SER A 237 -12.43 7.18 7.77
CA SER A 237 -13.10 7.73 8.95
C SER A 237 -12.88 6.81 10.16
N VAL A 238 -12.27 7.35 11.22
CA VAL A 238 -11.89 6.63 12.44
C VAL A 238 -12.25 7.49 13.64
N SER A 239 -13.10 6.97 14.52
CA SER A 239 -13.46 7.61 15.80
C SER A 239 -13.92 9.07 15.67
N GLY A 240 -14.60 9.40 14.57
CA GLY A 240 -15.12 10.75 14.29
C GLY A 240 -14.20 11.66 13.46
N PHE A 241 -13.03 11.17 13.03
CA PHE A 241 -12.04 11.94 12.27
C PHE A 241 -11.69 11.23 10.96
N THR A 242 -11.23 12.00 9.96
CA THR A 242 -10.93 11.44 8.64
C THR A 242 -9.45 11.58 8.32
N ILE A 243 -8.75 10.45 8.15
CA ILE A 243 -7.38 10.42 7.64
C ILE A 243 -7.45 10.29 6.11
N SER A 244 -6.86 11.25 5.41
CA SER A 244 -6.70 11.16 3.96
C SER A 244 -5.38 10.48 3.61
N LEU A 245 -5.45 9.40 2.85
CA LEU A 245 -4.30 8.69 2.30
C LEU A 245 -4.24 8.96 0.80
N ASP A 246 -3.25 9.74 0.38
CA ASP A 246 -2.93 9.96 -1.03
C ASP A 246 -1.95 8.85 -1.48
N ILE A 247 -2.49 7.81 -2.09
CA ILE A 247 -1.74 6.64 -2.58
C ILE A 247 -1.31 6.92 -4.01
N ASN A 248 -0.05 7.30 -4.20
CA ASN A 248 0.56 7.52 -5.50
C ASN A 248 0.93 6.22 -6.19
N SER A 249 1.04 6.28 -7.51
CA SER A 249 1.41 5.13 -8.35
C SER A 249 0.53 3.89 -8.09
N ALA A 250 -0.72 4.10 -7.67
CA ALA A 250 -1.61 3.07 -7.19
C ALA A 250 -2.00 2.12 -8.31
N VAL A 251 -1.93 0.83 -8.00
CA VAL A 251 -2.51 -0.26 -8.79
C VAL A 251 -3.62 -0.89 -7.98
N ILE A 252 -4.76 -1.14 -8.62
CA ILE A 252 -5.90 -1.79 -8.00
C ILE A 252 -6.20 -3.06 -8.77
N THR A 253 -6.41 -4.15 -8.03
CA THR A 253 -6.89 -5.43 -8.57
C THR A 253 -8.10 -5.92 -7.78
N VAL A 254 -8.96 -6.71 -8.41
CA VAL A 254 -10.07 -7.41 -7.74
C VAL A 254 -10.48 -8.64 -8.53
N ASP A 255 -10.66 -9.77 -7.84
CA ASP A 255 -11.17 -10.99 -8.44
C ASP A 255 -12.68 -10.89 -8.56
N LEU A 256 -13.18 -10.84 -9.78
CA LEU A 256 -14.60 -10.66 -10.07
C LEU A 256 -15.35 -11.99 -10.04
N ASP A 257 -16.56 -11.99 -9.47
CA ASP A 257 -17.45 -13.14 -9.64
C ASP A 257 -17.93 -13.30 -11.10
N GLU A 258 -18.41 -14.49 -11.46
CA GLU A 258 -18.89 -14.80 -12.81
C GLU A 258 -20.07 -13.91 -13.26
N SER A 259 -20.89 -13.47 -12.30
CA SER A 259 -22.07 -12.64 -12.55
C SER A 259 -21.77 -11.13 -12.63
N ARG A 260 -20.51 -10.74 -12.34
CA ARG A 260 -20.05 -9.36 -12.20
C ARG A 260 -20.89 -8.56 -11.19
N ASN A 261 -21.36 -9.20 -10.13
CA ASN A 261 -22.13 -8.53 -9.07
C ASN A 261 -21.33 -8.31 -7.78
N GLY A 262 -20.09 -8.75 -7.75
CA GLY A 262 -19.16 -8.54 -6.67
C GLY A 262 -17.75 -8.95 -7.05
N GLY A 263 -16.85 -8.71 -6.11
CA GLY A 263 -15.47 -9.13 -6.22
C GLY A 263 -14.86 -9.37 -4.84
N GLU A 264 -13.88 -10.24 -4.82
CA GLU A 264 -13.14 -10.66 -3.62
C GLU A 264 -11.64 -10.49 -3.87
N ASN A 265 -10.84 -10.68 -2.83
CA ASN A 265 -9.37 -10.59 -2.89
C ASN A 265 -8.85 -9.28 -3.50
N GLY A 266 -9.64 -8.20 -3.39
CA GLY A 266 -9.24 -6.89 -3.86
C GLY A 266 -7.93 -6.44 -3.21
N THR A 267 -7.09 -5.77 -3.97
CA THR A 267 -5.84 -5.18 -3.48
C THR A 267 -5.66 -3.78 -4.03
N ILE A 268 -5.37 -2.82 -3.16
CA ILE A 268 -4.86 -1.49 -3.53
C ILE A 268 -3.41 -1.46 -3.08
N ALA A 269 -2.48 -1.24 -4.01
CA ALA A 269 -1.06 -1.12 -3.71
C ALA A 269 -0.50 0.17 -4.27
N GLY A 270 0.39 0.86 -3.56
CA GLY A 270 1.05 2.06 -4.05
C GLY A 270 1.95 2.70 -2.99
N VAL A 271 2.24 3.98 -3.16
CA VAL A 271 3.20 4.70 -2.30
C VAL A 271 2.58 5.96 -1.73
N ILE A 272 2.68 6.16 -0.42
CA ILE A 272 2.28 7.41 0.24
C ILE A 272 3.53 8.27 0.44
N GLU A 273 3.46 9.57 0.13
CA GLU A 273 4.55 10.49 0.42
C GLU A 273 4.65 10.73 1.94
N THR A 274 5.86 10.54 2.49
CA THR A 274 6.06 10.47 3.95
C THR A 274 5.63 11.75 4.67
N GLU A 275 6.10 12.91 4.21
CA GLU A 275 5.78 14.19 4.86
C GLU A 275 4.32 14.61 4.62
N GLN A 276 3.70 14.12 3.54
CA GLN A 276 2.27 14.29 3.31
C GLN A 276 1.46 13.51 4.33
N LEU A 277 1.79 12.24 4.59
CA LEU A 277 1.13 11.44 5.62
C LEU A 277 1.28 12.07 7.00
N ILE A 278 2.48 12.56 7.33
CA ILE A 278 2.74 13.28 8.58
C ILE A 278 1.84 14.51 8.70
N THR A 279 1.67 15.27 7.60
CA THR A 279 0.78 16.43 7.57
C THR A 279 -0.67 16.03 7.84
N GLU A 280 -1.17 14.96 7.21
CA GLU A 280 -2.54 14.49 7.44
C GLU A 280 -2.75 13.95 8.85
N ILE A 281 -1.79 13.18 9.39
CA ILE A 281 -1.85 12.67 10.76
C ILE A 281 -1.80 13.82 11.77
N SER A 282 -0.98 14.85 11.56
CA SER A 282 -0.95 16.03 12.44
C SER A 282 -2.28 16.77 12.49
N LYS A 283 -3.04 16.84 11.38
CA LYS A 283 -4.37 17.49 11.37
C LYS A 283 -5.39 16.78 12.25
N VAL A 284 -5.26 15.46 12.37
CA VAL A 284 -6.17 14.63 13.16
C VAL A 284 -5.55 14.18 14.48
N ALA A 285 -4.32 14.58 14.82
CA ALA A 285 -3.61 14.00 15.96
C ALA A 285 -4.37 14.23 17.27
N SER A 286 -4.92 15.42 17.46
CA SER A 286 -5.70 15.77 18.65
C SER A 286 -7.00 15.00 18.82
N ALA A 287 -7.47 14.31 17.78
CA ALA A 287 -8.53 13.31 17.88
C ALA A 287 -8.21 12.21 18.89
N PHE A 288 -6.95 11.79 18.88
CA PHE A 288 -6.48 10.66 19.66
C PHE A 288 -6.10 11.10 21.08
N ASP A 289 -5.58 12.32 21.22
CA ASP A 289 -5.18 12.91 22.49
C ASP A 289 -5.10 14.44 22.38
N GLU A 290 -5.85 15.17 23.20
CA GLU A 290 -5.86 16.65 23.21
C GLU A 290 -4.45 17.25 23.39
N SER A 291 -3.53 16.56 24.06
CA SER A 291 -2.13 17.02 24.21
C SER A 291 -1.40 17.14 22.88
N PHE A 292 -1.89 16.51 21.81
CA PHE A 292 -1.33 16.63 20.47
C PHE A 292 -1.71 17.95 19.77
N CYS A 293 -2.54 18.80 20.39
CA CYS A 293 -2.72 20.18 19.96
C CYS A 293 -1.47 21.04 20.15
N ASP A 294 -0.53 20.64 21.00
CA ASP A 294 0.84 21.17 20.94
C ASP A 294 1.63 20.37 19.89
N PRO A 295 1.99 20.97 18.74
CA PRO A 295 2.78 20.29 17.73
C PRO A 295 4.16 19.84 18.26
N ASN A 296 4.64 20.40 19.38
CA ASN A 296 5.90 20.02 20.01
C ASN A 296 5.76 18.95 21.09
N SER A 297 4.55 18.39 21.29
CA SER A 297 4.33 17.29 22.23
C SER A 297 5.35 16.17 21.98
N PRO A 298 6.14 15.74 23.00
CA PRO A 298 7.15 14.70 22.83
C PRO A 298 6.58 13.38 22.29
N THR A 299 5.34 13.05 22.68
CA THR A 299 4.63 11.86 22.21
C THR A 299 4.29 11.99 20.73
N LEU A 300 3.72 13.12 20.31
CA LEU A 300 3.42 13.38 18.90
C LEU A 300 4.70 13.32 18.05
N GLN A 301 5.77 14.01 18.49
CA GLN A 301 7.05 14.00 17.78
C GLN A 301 7.65 12.58 17.67
N SER A 302 7.43 11.72 18.67
CA SER A 302 7.82 10.32 18.61
C SER A 302 7.03 9.56 17.54
N ILE A 303 5.70 9.75 17.47
CA ILE A 303 4.84 9.14 16.43
C ILE A 303 5.24 9.62 15.03
N LEU A 304 5.46 10.93 14.85
CA LEU A 304 5.87 11.48 13.56
C LEU A 304 7.23 10.94 13.12
N ASN A 305 8.16 10.74 14.06
CA ASN A 305 9.44 10.10 13.74
C ASN A 305 9.30 8.61 13.42
N LEU A 306 8.40 7.88 14.06
CA LEU A 306 8.09 6.50 13.68
C LEU A 306 7.58 6.42 12.24
N ILE A 307 6.72 7.35 11.82
CA ILE A 307 6.24 7.44 10.42
C ILE A 307 7.41 7.70 9.46
N ARG A 308 8.34 8.62 9.80
CA ARG A 308 9.55 8.83 8.99
C ARG A 308 10.44 7.59 8.92
N GLN A 309 10.56 6.84 10.01
CA GLN A 309 11.33 5.61 10.04
C GLN A 309 10.69 4.50 9.21
N ALA A 310 9.39 4.58 8.93
CA ALA A 310 8.68 3.63 8.08
C ALA A 310 8.89 3.86 6.58
N SER A 311 9.56 4.93 6.15
CA SER A 311 9.84 5.14 4.73
C SER A 311 10.83 4.10 4.20
N ASP A 312 10.38 3.32 3.22
CA ASP A 312 11.06 2.14 2.67
C ASP A 312 11.37 2.22 1.18
N ILE A 313 10.74 3.17 0.48
CA ILE A 313 10.80 3.32 -0.97
C ILE A 313 10.88 4.80 -1.34
N MET A 314 11.26 5.12 -2.58
CA MET A 314 11.09 6.48 -3.11
C MET A 314 9.61 6.74 -3.44
N LYS A 315 9.15 7.99 -3.37
CA LYS A 315 7.75 8.36 -3.63
C LYS A 315 7.22 8.04 -5.03
N ASP A 316 8.11 7.81 -5.99
CA ASP A 316 7.78 7.37 -7.34
C ASP A 316 7.70 5.83 -7.48
N GLY A 317 8.00 5.09 -6.41
CA GLY A 317 8.05 3.64 -6.38
C GLY A 317 9.39 3.05 -6.80
N THR A 318 10.45 3.85 -6.90
CA THR A 318 11.80 3.36 -7.24
C THR A 318 12.69 3.21 -6.00
N GLN A 319 13.90 2.71 -6.20
CA GLN A 319 14.96 2.66 -5.19
C GLN A 319 16.15 3.53 -5.62
N ASN A 320 16.72 4.28 -4.66
CA ASN A 320 17.93 5.06 -4.87
C ASN A 320 18.86 4.97 -3.65
N PRO A 321 19.95 4.19 -3.71
CA PRO A 321 20.83 3.99 -2.56
C PRO A 321 21.62 5.22 -2.12
N GLU A 322 21.66 6.27 -2.93
CA GLU A 322 22.30 7.52 -2.56
C GLU A 322 21.36 8.44 -1.78
N ALA A 323 20.04 8.26 -1.94
CA ALA A 323 18.99 9.09 -1.34
C ALA A 323 18.39 8.47 -0.07
N GLU A 324 17.72 9.33 0.70
CA GLU A 324 16.82 8.92 1.77
C GLU A 324 15.44 8.52 1.20
N CYS A 325 14.84 7.45 1.71
CA CYS A 325 13.51 6.99 1.30
C CYS A 325 12.45 8.05 1.64
N ASP A 326 11.72 8.61 0.68
CA ASP A 326 10.69 9.63 0.91
C ASP A 326 9.25 9.11 0.71
N GLY A 327 9.08 7.84 0.37
CA GLY A 327 7.81 7.14 0.23
C GLY A 327 7.64 6.02 1.27
N ILE A 328 6.38 5.71 1.58
CA ILE A 328 5.97 4.56 2.37
C ILE A 328 5.12 3.68 1.48
N SER A 329 5.53 2.44 1.25
CA SER A 329 4.71 1.47 0.54
C SER A 329 3.45 1.11 1.34
N ILE A 330 2.34 0.95 0.64
CA ILE A 330 1.06 0.58 1.24
C ILE A 330 0.37 -0.50 0.41
N GLY A 331 -0.16 -1.51 1.11
CA GLY A 331 -1.03 -2.54 0.58
C GLY A 331 -2.29 -2.65 1.43
N LEU A 332 -3.46 -2.49 0.82
CA LEU A 332 -4.77 -2.65 1.46
C LEU A 332 -5.57 -3.74 0.76
N GLY A 333 -6.28 -4.56 1.52
CA GLY A 333 -7.24 -5.51 0.98
C GLY A 333 -8.63 -4.91 0.89
N PHE A 334 -9.49 -5.42 0.00
CA PHE A 334 -10.92 -5.11 0.02
C PHE A 334 -11.77 -6.21 -0.62
N ASN A 335 -13.07 -6.19 -0.31
CA ASN A 335 -14.11 -6.89 -1.06
C ASN A 335 -15.05 -5.86 -1.69
N ALA A 336 -15.75 -6.24 -2.75
CA ALA A 336 -16.62 -5.34 -3.49
C ALA A 336 -17.98 -5.96 -3.83
N LYS A 337 -18.99 -5.10 -3.97
CA LYS A 337 -20.36 -5.45 -4.37
C LYS A 337 -20.88 -4.45 -5.40
N ALA A 338 -21.73 -4.94 -6.30
CA ALA A 338 -22.36 -4.09 -7.30
C ALA A 338 -23.27 -3.03 -6.65
N VAL A 339 -23.23 -1.83 -7.22
CA VAL A 339 -24.04 -0.66 -6.84
C VAL A 339 -24.36 0.15 -8.10
N GLN A 340 -24.92 1.33 -7.93
CA GLN A 340 -25.16 2.33 -8.97
C GLN A 340 -24.55 3.67 -8.55
N LEU A 341 -24.08 4.46 -9.53
CA LEU A 341 -23.73 5.86 -9.27
C LEU A 341 -25.02 6.65 -8.98
N GLY A 342 -25.03 7.35 -7.86
CA GLY A 342 -26.09 8.27 -7.47
C GLY A 342 -25.83 9.71 -7.92
N PRO A 343 -26.58 10.68 -7.37
CA PRO A 343 -26.33 12.10 -7.61
C PRO A 343 -25.01 12.56 -6.98
N VAL A 344 -24.52 13.74 -7.35
CA VAL A 344 -23.41 14.36 -6.62
C VAL A 344 -23.93 14.83 -5.26
N ALA A 345 -23.22 14.48 -4.19
CA ALA A 345 -23.54 14.90 -2.82
C ALA A 345 -23.22 16.39 -2.61
N GLU A 346 -23.79 16.97 -1.56
CA GLU A 346 -23.34 18.28 -1.09
C GLU A 346 -21.88 18.17 -0.62
N PRO A 347 -21.03 19.20 -0.85
CA PRO A 347 -19.66 19.21 -0.36
C PRO A 347 -19.62 18.98 1.14
N ALA A 348 -18.68 18.14 1.60
CA ALA A 348 -18.53 17.90 3.02
C ALA A 348 -18.14 19.20 3.72
N MET A 349 -18.82 19.51 4.84
CA MET A 349 -18.35 20.60 5.69
C MET A 349 -16.98 20.21 6.24
N PRO A 350 -16.00 21.14 6.25
CA PRO A 350 -14.73 20.89 6.91
C PRO A 350 -15.00 20.47 8.36
N PRO A 351 -14.38 19.37 8.85
CA PRO A 351 -14.52 19.00 10.24
C PRO A 351 -14.05 20.17 11.12
N PRO A 352 -14.71 20.43 12.25
CA PRO A 352 -14.26 21.46 13.17
C PRO A 352 -12.83 21.17 13.62
N ASP A 353 -11.99 22.20 13.69
CA ASP A 353 -10.61 22.05 14.16
C ASP A 353 -10.64 21.62 15.65
N PRO A 354 -10.24 20.39 15.98
CA PRO A 354 -10.20 19.91 17.37
C PRO A 354 -9.27 20.73 18.28
N CYS A 355 -8.33 21.49 17.70
CA CYS A 355 -7.41 22.37 18.41
C CYS A 355 -7.82 23.84 18.39
N ALA A 356 -8.92 24.19 17.73
CA ALA A 356 -9.50 25.52 17.88
C ALA A 356 -10.05 25.66 19.30
N MET A 357 -9.32 26.38 20.16
CA MET A 357 -9.79 26.74 21.49
C MET A 357 -11.12 27.51 21.39
N PRO A 358 -12.08 27.30 22.32
CA PRO A 358 -13.27 28.14 22.42
C PRO A 358 -12.97 29.59 22.80
#